data_AF-A0A7V2P4Y3-F1
#
_entry.id   AF-A0A7V2P4Y3-F1
#
_cell.length_a   1.000
_cell.length_b   1.000
_cell.length_c   1.000
_cell.angle_alpha   90.00
_cell.angle_beta   90.00
_cell.angle_gamma   90.00
#
_symmetry.space_group_name_H-M   'P 1'
#
loop_
_entity.id
_entity.type
_entity.pdbx_description
1 polymer ?
#
loop_
_entity_poly.entity_id
_entity_poly.type
_entity_poly.pdbx_seq_one_letter_code
_entity_poly.pdbx_strand_id
1 'polypeptide(L)' 'MPADETKEGHRKRLRERFLYAGLDGFHDYEVVELLLTLGSPRRDCKAQAKEALRRFKTL' A
#
# COMPACT_ATOMS: atom_id res chain seq x y z
N MET A 1 -11.46 10.30 2.48
CA MET A 1 -11.71 8.87 2.76
C MET A 1 -10.91 8.53 4.01
N PRO A 2 -11.55 7.99 5.07
CA PRO A 2 -10.92 7.92 6.38
C PRO A 2 -9.68 7.03 6.26
N ALA A 3 -8.54 7.57 6.67
CA ALA A 3 -7.29 6.83 6.73
C ALA A 3 -7.50 5.68 7.71
N ASP A 4 -7.49 4.46 7.19
CA ASP A 4 -7.60 3.26 7.98
C ASP A 4 -6.29 3.09 8.78
N GLU A 5 -6.30 3.63 9.99
CA GLU A 5 -5.14 3.77 10.89
C GLU A 5 -4.80 2.48 11.64
N THR A 6 -5.57 1.40 11.45
CA THR A 6 -5.34 0.13 12.14
C THR A 6 -4.45 -0.79 11.32
N LYS A 7 -3.23 -1.08 11.84
CA LYS A 7 -2.28 -2.05 11.25
C LYS A 7 -2.90 -3.45 11.12
N GLU A 8 -3.85 -3.77 11.99
CA GLU A 8 -4.53 -5.05 12.03
C GLU A 8 -5.52 -5.19 10.86
N GLY A 9 -5.34 -6.23 10.06
CA GLY A 9 -6.15 -6.48 8.86
C GLY A 9 -5.84 -5.59 7.66
N HIS A 10 -4.94 -4.59 7.77
CA HIS A 10 -4.59 -3.70 6.65
C HIS A 10 -4.14 -4.49 5.40
N ARG A 11 -3.23 -5.45 5.57
CA ARG A 11 -2.78 -6.34 4.48
C ARG A 11 -3.92 -7.14 3.85
N LYS A 12 -4.87 -7.61 4.66
CA LYS A 12 -6.04 -8.36 4.18
C LYS A 12 -6.91 -7.46 3.29
N ARG A 13 -7.20 -6.25 3.74
CA ARG A 13 -7.98 -5.25 3.00
C ARG A 13 -7.30 -4.81 1.71
N LEU A 14 -5.97 -4.62 1.74
CA LEU A 14 -5.19 -4.32 0.53
C LEU A 14 -5.28 -5.46 -0.48
N ARG A 15 -5.13 -6.71 -0.03
CA ARG A 15 -5.25 -7.87 -0.91
C ARG A 15 -6.66 -8.01 -1.49
N GLU A 16 -7.70 -7.85 -0.67
CA GLU A 16 -9.10 -7.91 -1.13
C GLU A 16 -9.41 -6.83 -2.16
N ARG A 17 -8.93 -5.60 -1.94
CA ARG A 17 -9.09 -4.51 -2.91
C ARG A 17 -8.37 -4.80 -4.22
N PHE A 18 -7.15 -5.33 -4.17
CA PHE A 18 -6.41 -5.72 -5.38
C PHE A 18 -7.15 -6.81 -6.17
N LEU A 19 -7.69 -7.81 -5.48
CA LEU A 19 -8.46 -8.89 -6.12
C LEU A 19 -9.78 -8.40 -6.73
N TYR A 20 -10.39 -7.35 -6.17
CA TYR A 20 -11.68 -6.82 -6.63
C TYR A 20 -11.54 -5.78 -7.75
N ALA A 21 -10.64 -4.81 -7.60
CA ALA A 21 -10.54 -3.62 -8.46
C ALA A 21 -9.21 -3.52 -9.22
N GLY A 22 -8.30 -4.49 -9.08
CA GLY A 22 -6.95 -4.38 -9.65
C GLY A 22 -6.20 -3.17 -9.08
N LEU A 23 -5.34 -2.56 -9.89
CA LEU A 23 -4.59 -1.36 -9.51
C LEU A 23 -5.39 -0.06 -9.68
N ASP A 24 -6.48 -0.07 -10.44
CA ASP A 24 -7.30 1.12 -10.69
C ASP A 24 -7.99 1.65 -9.42
N GLY A 25 -8.16 0.78 -8.41
CA GLY A 25 -8.69 1.13 -7.09
C GLY A 25 -7.65 1.61 -6.08
N PHE A 26 -6.40 1.83 -6.49
CA PHE A 26 -5.28 2.17 -5.60
C PHE A 26 -4.77 3.58 -5.86
N HIS A 27 -4.38 4.27 -4.79
CA HIS A 27 -3.44 5.36 -4.92
C HIS A 27 -2.02 4.83 -5.17
N ASP A 28 -1.21 5.60 -5.89
CA ASP A 28 0.22 5.37 -6.13
C ASP A 28 0.98 4.81 -4.91
N TYR A 29 0.77 5.40 -3.73
CA TYR A 29 1.47 4.97 -2.52
C TYR A 29 0.98 3.62 -1.99
N GLU A 30 -0.30 3.29 -2.22
CA GLU A 30 -0.86 1.99 -1.84
C GLU A 30 -0.33 0.87 -2.75
N VAL A 31 -0.04 1.17 -4.02
CA VAL A 31 0.61 0.24 -4.95
C VAL A 31 2.03 -0.07 -4.48
N VAL A 32 2.81 0.97 -4.18
CA VAL A 32 4.17 0.79 -3.66
C VAL A 32 4.15 0.09 -2.30
N GLU A 33 3.19 0.43 -1.43
CA GLU A 33 2.98 -0.25 -0.15
C GLU A 33 2.67 -1.75 -0.34
N LEU A 34 1.78 -2.10 -1.27
CA LEU A 34 1.50 -3.50 -1.62
C LEU A 34 2.79 -4.23 -1.99
N LEU A 35 3.58 -3.69 -2.92
CA LEU A 35 4.83 -4.28 -3.38
C LEU A 35 5.84 -4.48 -2.24
N LEU A 36 6.00 -3.47 -1.38
CA LEU A 36 6.90 -3.55 -0.23
C LEU A 36 6.44 -4.60 0.78
N THR A 37 5.14 -4.78 0.98
CA THR A 37 4.62 -5.79 1.91
C THR A 37 4.83 -7.23 1.43
N LEU A 38 5.05 -7.45 0.13
CA LEU A 38 5.42 -8.76 -0.43
C LEU A 38 6.85 -9.15 -0.04
N GLY A 39 7.78 -8.18 -0.03
CA GLY A 39 9.19 -8.39 0.34
C GLY A 39 9.51 -8.21 1.83
N SER A 40 8.64 -7.54 2.60
CA SER A 40 8.81 -7.30 4.04
C SER A 40 7.65 -7.87 4.86
N PRO A 41 7.79 -9.09 5.42
CA PRO A 41 6.77 -9.68 6.28
C PRO A 41 6.52 -8.83 7.54
N ARG A 42 5.24 -8.51 7.81
CA ARG A 42 4.75 -7.89 9.07
C ARG A 42 5.29 -6.49 9.43
N ARG A 43 5.79 -5.71 8.46
CA ARG A 43 6.12 -4.29 8.66
C ARG A 43 5.08 -3.37 8.03
N ASP A 44 4.86 -2.24 8.67
CA ASP A 44 4.10 -1.11 8.12
C ASP A 44 4.99 -0.42 7.08
N CYS A 45 4.61 -0.52 5.81
CA CYS A 45 5.38 -0.01 4.68
C CYS A 45 4.84 1.33 4.15
N LYS A 46 3.79 1.90 4.77
CA LYS A 46 3.14 3.13 4.31
C LYS A 46 4.11 4.30 4.25
N ALA A 47 4.92 4.47 5.30
CA ALA A 47 5.91 5.54 5.37
C ALA A 47 6.98 5.38 4.28
N GLN A 48 7.44 4.15 4.05
CA GLN A 48 8.45 3.84 3.03
C GLN A 48 7.90 4.05 1.62
N ALA A 49 6.63 3.70 1.38
CA ALA A 49 5.96 3.91 0.11
C ALA A 49 5.81 5.40 -0.24
N LYS A 50 5.39 6.21 0.73
CA LYS A 50 5.32 7.67 0.55
C LYS A 50 6.69 8.29 0.28
N GLU A 51 7.71 7.86 1.02
CA GLU A 51 9.08 8.35 0.82
C GLU A 51 9.64 7.94 -0.55
N ALA A 52 9.36 6.71 -0.99
CA ALA A 52 9.74 6.25 -2.32
C ALA A 52 9.11 7.14 -3.40
N LEU A 53 7.81 7.43 -3.33
CA LEU A 53 7.18 8.33 -4.30
C LEU A 53 7.74 9.74 -4.26
N ARG A 54 8.01 10.28 -3.07
CA ARG A 54 8.63 11.61 -2.94
C ARG A 54 10.01 11.65 -3.60
N ARG A 55 10.77 10.55 -3.49
CA ARG A 55 12.13 10.44 -4.03
C ARG A 55 12.15 10.19 -5.53
N PHE A 56 11.31 9.28 -6.03
CA PHE A 56 11.32 8.81 -7.42
C PHE A 56 10.32 9.54 -8.33
N LYS A 57 9.38 10.31 -7.74
CA LYS A 57 8.47 11.28 -8.36
C LYS A 57 7.50 10.77 -9.43
N THR A 58 7.64 9.53 -9.86
CA THR A 58 6.85 8.88 -10.91
C THR A 58 6.60 7.43 -10.53
N LEU A 59 5.53 6.87 -11.08
CA LEU A 59 5.17 5.46 -10.98
C LEU A 59 5.27 4.81 -12.36
#